data_AF-H9VHN1-F1
#
_entry.id   AF-H9VHN1-F1
#
_cell.length_a   1.000
_cell.length_b   1.000
_cell.length_c   1.000
_cell.angle_alpha   90.00
_cell.angle_beta   90.00
_cell.angle_gamma   90.00
#
_symmetry.space_group_name_H-M   'P 1'
#
loop_
_entity.id
_entity.type
_entity.pdbx_description
1 polymer ?
#
loop_
_entity_poly.entity_id
_entity_poly.type
_entity_poly.pdbx_seq_one_letter_code
_entity_poly.pdbx_strand_id
1 'polypeptide(L)'
;FSPNGSLIAYIPNIENTGVYVMRLDGSGRRKIFSGAAFGTAWDWKKGVVYTSAGPGFETERTTVDIVAIYNADKEGISESEISYKILTKEDNNAFPSPSPDGKYVVFRSGRTGHKNLYIMDAEEGEEGGLWQLTEGPWTDTMCTWSPDGEWI
;
A
#
# COMPACT_ATOMS: atom_id res chain seq x y z
N PHE A 1 -5.08 -11.09 1.29
CA PHE A 1 -4.46 -12.42 1.05
C PHE A 1 -3.77 -12.39 -0.29
N SER A 2 -2.77 -13.25 -0.50
CA SER A 2 -2.22 -13.48 -1.85
C SER A 2 -3.30 -13.97 -2.83
N PRO A 3 -3.07 -13.90 -4.15
CA PRO A 3 -4.04 -14.31 -5.18
C PRO A 3 -4.63 -15.71 -4.98
N ASN A 4 -3.82 -16.66 -4.50
CA ASN A 4 -4.20 -18.05 -4.23
C ASN A 4 -4.67 -18.29 -2.79
N GLY A 5 -4.78 -17.25 -1.96
CA GLY A 5 -5.18 -17.35 -0.55
C GLY A 5 -4.14 -17.99 0.38
N SER A 6 -2.95 -18.36 -0.10
CA SER A 6 -1.98 -19.12 0.71
C SER A 6 -1.17 -18.26 1.68
N LEU A 7 -1.04 -16.95 1.42
CA LEU A 7 -0.21 -16.02 2.19
C LEU A 7 -1.03 -14.84 2.74
N ILE A 8 -0.60 -14.36 3.90
CA ILE A 8 -0.97 -13.07 4.46
C ILE A 8 0.24 -12.14 4.46
N ALA A 9 -0.01 -10.84 4.26
CA ALA A 9 1.00 -9.80 4.45
C ALA A 9 0.73 -9.07 5.76
N TYR A 10 1.77 -8.81 6.53
CA TYR A 10 1.65 -8.22 7.84
C TYR A 10 2.91 -7.46 8.24
N ILE A 11 2.78 -6.65 9.28
CA ILE A 11 3.86 -5.86 9.87
C ILE A 11 4.01 -6.36 11.31
N PRO A 12 5.16 -6.94 11.68
CA PRO A 12 5.29 -7.71 12.92
C PRO A 12 5.24 -6.84 14.18
N ASN A 13 5.83 -5.64 14.15
CA ASN A 13 5.65 -4.60 15.15
C ASN A 13 6.04 -3.23 14.55
N ILE A 14 5.77 -2.14 15.28
CA ILE A 14 6.04 -0.77 14.84
C ILE A 14 7.54 -0.39 14.95
N GLU A 15 8.31 -1.07 15.80
CA GLU A 15 9.72 -0.77 16.10
C GLU A 15 10.72 -1.53 15.20
N ASN A 16 10.31 -2.69 14.67
CA ASN A 16 11.00 -3.61 13.78
C ASN A 16 10.31 -3.54 12.42
N THR A 17 10.66 -2.46 11.75
CA THR A 17 10.05 -1.96 10.54
C THR A 17 10.19 -2.93 9.37
N GLY A 18 9.09 -3.12 8.64
CA GLY A 18 9.09 -3.87 7.40
C GLY A 18 7.79 -4.61 7.15
N VAL A 19 7.60 -5.01 5.89
CA VAL A 19 6.47 -5.85 5.49
C VAL A 19 6.95 -7.28 5.36
N TYR A 20 6.17 -8.21 5.89
CA TYR A 20 6.44 -9.64 5.86
C TYR A 20 5.27 -10.37 5.20
N VAL A 21 5.56 -11.55 4.67
CA VAL A 21 4.53 -12.53 4.30
C VAL A 21 4.76 -13.84 5.02
N MET A 22 3.67 -14.56 5.29
CA MET A 22 3.70 -15.92 5.84
C MET A 22 2.47 -16.70 5.41
N ARG A 23 2.54 -18.03 5.51
CA ARG A 23 1.38 -18.91 5.32
C ARG A 23 0.37 -18.76 6.47
N LEU A 24 -0.86 -19.23 6.24
CA LEU A 24 -1.93 -19.20 7.26
C LEU A 24 -1.60 -20.01 8.51
N ASP A 25 -0.78 -21.04 8.39
CA ASP A 25 -0.28 -21.84 9.52
C ASP A 25 0.90 -21.19 10.27
N GLY A 26 1.31 -19.99 9.84
CA GLY A 26 2.44 -19.23 10.41
C GLY A 26 3.81 -19.66 9.87
N SER A 27 3.89 -20.69 9.03
CA SER A 27 5.15 -21.13 8.43
C SER A 27 5.57 -20.27 7.24
N GLY A 28 6.81 -20.45 6.78
CA GLY A 28 7.32 -19.76 5.58
C GLY A 28 7.42 -18.24 5.72
N ARG A 29 7.56 -17.72 6.95
CA ARG A 29 7.74 -16.30 7.21
C ARG A 29 8.99 -15.77 6.50
N ARG A 30 8.84 -14.68 5.76
CA ARG A 30 9.95 -13.93 5.16
C ARG A 30 9.65 -12.44 5.08
N LYS A 31 10.70 -11.62 5.05
CA LYS A 31 10.58 -10.17 4.86
C LYS A 31 10.47 -9.87 3.36
N ILE A 32 9.61 -8.93 2.99
CA ILE A 32 9.42 -8.45 1.61
C ILE A 32 9.71 -6.95 1.44
N PHE A 33 9.84 -6.21 2.55
CA PHE A 33 10.25 -4.82 2.56
C PHE A 33 10.90 -4.46 3.90
N SER A 34 11.98 -3.67 3.88
CA SER A 34 12.78 -3.37 5.08
C SER A 34 12.53 -1.98 5.70
N GLY A 35 11.87 -1.07 4.99
CA GLY A 35 11.62 0.28 5.50
C GLY A 35 10.55 0.34 6.59
N ALA A 36 10.51 1.47 7.32
CA ALA A 36 9.38 1.87 8.17
C ALA A 36 8.10 1.76 7.36
N ALA A 37 7.17 0.91 7.80
CA ALA A 37 5.95 0.63 7.08
C ALA A 37 4.77 0.50 8.02
N PHE A 38 3.59 0.88 7.55
CA PHE A 38 2.32 0.66 8.22
C PHE A 38 1.20 0.48 7.18
N GLY A 39 0.19 -0.31 7.54
CA GLY A 39 -0.87 -0.70 6.61
C GLY A 39 -0.36 -1.63 5.52
N THR A 40 -1.16 -2.64 5.16
CA THR A 40 -0.86 -3.53 4.04
C THR A 40 -2.14 -3.79 3.26
N ALA A 41 -2.04 -3.73 1.94
CA ALA A 41 -3.14 -4.06 1.04
C ALA A 41 -2.65 -4.93 -0.11
N TRP A 42 -3.31 -6.06 -0.33
CA TRP A 42 -3.01 -6.94 -1.44
C TRP A 42 -3.79 -6.51 -2.68
N ASP A 43 -3.10 -6.36 -3.81
CA ASP A 43 -3.72 -6.59 -5.11
C ASP A 43 -3.72 -8.10 -5.34
N TRP A 44 -4.88 -8.70 -5.13
CA TRP A 44 -5.12 -10.14 -5.25
C TRP A 44 -5.07 -10.63 -6.70
N LYS A 45 -5.10 -9.73 -7.69
CA LYS A 45 -5.01 -10.11 -9.11
C LYS A 45 -3.57 -10.12 -9.59
N LYS A 46 -2.75 -9.17 -9.13
CA LYS A 46 -1.34 -9.04 -9.52
C LYS A 46 -0.36 -9.73 -8.56
N GLY A 47 -0.76 -10.02 -7.32
CA GLY A 47 0.16 -10.51 -6.29
C GLY A 47 1.10 -9.43 -5.76
N VAL A 48 0.71 -8.17 -5.88
CA VAL A 48 1.46 -7.00 -5.39
C VAL A 48 0.95 -6.63 -4.00
N VAL A 49 1.85 -6.25 -3.10
CA VAL A 49 1.49 -5.66 -1.80
C VAL A 49 1.75 -4.17 -1.83
N TYR A 50 0.73 -3.38 -1.54
CA TYR A 50 0.84 -1.95 -1.32
C TYR A 50 0.98 -1.67 0.18
N THR A 51 1.86 -0.75 0.57
CA THR A 51 2.06 -0.32 1.95
C THR A 51 2.36 1.17 2.03
N SER A 52 2.14 1.78 3.19
CA SER A 52 2.63 3.14 3.49
C SER A 52 4.03 3.03 4.08
N ALA A 53 5.00 3.71 3.49
CA ALA A 53 6.39 3.74 3.91
C ALA A 53 6.77 5.10 4.49
N GLY A 54 7.24 5.13 5.73
CA GLY A 54 7.52 6.36 6.47
C GLY A 54 7.03 6.30 7.92
N PRO A 55 7.14 7.40 8.67
CA PRO A 55 6.68 7.48 10.05
C PRO A 55 5.15 7.42 10.14
N GLY A 56 4.65 6.63 11.08
CA GLY A 56 3.21 6.45 11.29
C GLY A 56 2.56 7.62 12.02
N PHE A 57 1.31 7.95 11.66
CA PHE A 57 0.44 8.93 12.35
C PHE A 57 0.97 10.38 12.43
N GLU A 58 1.92 10.72 11.57
CA GLU A 58 2.50 12.05 11.50
C GLU A 58 1.59 13.11 10.82
N THR A 59 2.08 14.35 10.83
CA THR A 59 1.42 15.50 10.20
C THR A 59 1.27 15.35 8.68
N GLU A 60 0.44 16.19 8.08
CA GLU A 60 0.13 16.24 6.64
C GLU A 60 1.38 16.50 5.79
N ARG A 61 2.38 17.19 6.35
CA ARG A 61 3.63 17.58 5.70
C ARG A 61 4.75 16.55 5.85
N THR A 62 4.59 15.59 6.75
CA THR A 62 5.60 14.56 6.94
C THR A 62 5.53 13.59 5.78
N THR A 63 6.66 13.37 5.10
CA THR A 63 6.73 12.44 3.98
C THR A 63 6.39 11.03 4.40
N VAL A 64 5.30 10.52 3.84
CA VAL A 64 4.92 9.10 3.85
C VAL A 64 4.59 8.75 2.41
N ASP A 65 5.19 7.68 1.91
CA ASP A 65 5.04 7.24 0.54
C ASP A 65 4.21 5.97 0.41
N ILE A 66 3.53 5.81 -0.71
CA ILE A 66 2.94 4.52 -1.07
C ILE A 66 3.98 3.73 -1.84
N VAL A 67 4.22 2.50 -1.38
CA VAL A 67 5.16 1.57 -2.00
C VAL A 67 4.40 0.35 -2.51
N ALA A 68 4.61 0.02 -3.78
CA ALA A 68 4.22 -1.26 -4.37
C ALA A 68 5.37 -2.26 -4.26
N ILE A 69 5.11 -3.44 -3.72
CA ILE A 69 6.08 -4.53 -3.52
C ILE A 69 5.70 -5.70 -4.43
N TYR A 70 6.58 -6.00 -5.39
CA TYR A 70 6.38 -7.01 -6.42
C TYR A 70 6.98 -8.36 -6.00
N ASN A 71 6.49 -9.43 -6.63
CA ASN A 71 6.86 -10.82 -6.33
C ASN A 71 6.58 -11.25 -4.87
N ALA A 72 5.76 -10.49 -4.15
CA ALA A 72 5.43 -10.76 -2.75
C ALA A 72 4.73 -12.12 -2.56
N ASP A 73 3.98 -12.57 -3.56
CA ASP A 73 3.25 -13.84 -3.60
C ASP A 73 4.09 -15.05 -4.00
N LYS A 74 5.27 -14.87 -4.60
CA LYS A 74 6.05 -15.98 -5.20
C LYS A 74 6.75 -16.80 -4.15
N GLU A 75 6.60 -18.11 -4.16
CA GLU A 75 7.29 -19.01 -3.23
C GLU A 75 8.61 -19.53 -3.82
N GLY A 76 9.58 -19.86 -2.95
CA GLY A 76 10.88 -20.40 -3.39
C GLY A 76 11.86 -19.38 -3.98
N ILE A 77 11.52 -18.09 -3.96
CA ILE A 77 12.41 -17.00 -4.38
C ILE A 77 13.28 -16.49 -3.24
N SER A 78 14.44 -15.93 -3.58
CA SER A 78 15.32 -15.19 -2.67
C SER A 78 14.79 -13.78 -2.38
N GLU A 79 15.25 -13.16 -1.29
CA GLU A 79 14.87 -11.77 -0.96
C GLU A 79 15.32 -10.76 -2.04
N SER A 80 16.39 -11.06 -2.78
CA SER A 80 16.88 -10.21 -3.88
C SER A 80 15.99 -10.21 -5.13
N GLU A 81 15.08 -11.18 -5.26
CA GLU A 81 14.09 -11.22 -6.35
C GLU A 81 12.83 -10.40 -6.04
N ILE A 82 12.72 -9.89 -4.81
CA ILE A 82 11.66 -8.99 -4.38
C ILE A 82 12.10 -7.57 -4.73
N SER A 83 11.27 -6.88 -5.50
CA SER A 83 11.48 -5.48 -5.86
C SER A 83 10.34 -4.62 -5.34
N TYR A 84 10.59 -3.32 -5.25
CA TYR A 84 9.56 -2.35 -4.90
C TYR A 84 9.68 -1.08 -5.73
N LYS A 85 8.57 -0.36 -5.88
CA LYS A 85 8.48 0.96 -6.53
C LYS A 85 7.76 1.91 -5.59
N ILE A 86 8.33 3.10 -5.39
CA ILE A 86 7.65 4.22 -4.72
C ILE A 86 6.70 4.85 -5.75
N LEU A 87 5.43 5.04 -5.38
CA LEU A 87 4.36 5.47 -6.30
C LEU A 87 3.87 6.91 -6.07
N THR A 88 4.36 7.56 -5.01
CA THR A 88 3.98 8.92 -4.64
C THR A 88 5.21 9.76 -4.38
N LYS A 89 5.02 11.08 -4.28
CA LYS A 89 6.06 12.00 -3.81
C LYS A 89 5.49 12.99 -2.80
N GLU A 90 6.33 13.39 -1.85
CA GLU A 90 6.10 14.49 -0.89
C GLU A 90 4.84 14.32 -0.02
N ASP A 91 4.72 15.10 1.06
CA ASP A 91 3.58 15.08 1.98
C ASP A 91 3.20 13.66 2.50
N ASN A 92 2.06 13.57 3.19
CA ASN A 92 1.63 12.33 3.82
C ASN A 92 0.69 11.52 2.93
N ASN A 93 1.23 10.56 2.16
CA ASN A 93 0.45 9.62 1.34
C ASN A 93 0.37 8.25 2.04
N ALA A 94 -0.83 7.82 2.42
CA ALA A 94 -0.97 6.63 3.25
C ALA A 94 -2.27 5.85 3.01
N PHE A 95 -2.31 4.65 3.61
CA PHE A 95 -3.44 3.72 3.59
C PHE A 95 -3.91 3.39 2.16
N PRO A 96 -3.02 2.83 1.31
CA PRO A 96 -3.38 2.45 -0.04
C PRO A 96 -4.40 1.31 -0.02
N SER A 97 -5.37 1.38 -0.93
CA SER A 97 -6.26 0.27 -1.28
C SER A 97 -6.26 0.10 -2.81
N PRO A 98 -5.77 -1.02 -3.35
CA PRO A 98 -5.84 -1.30 -4.77
C PRO A 98 -7.27 -1.64 -5.18
N SER A 99 -7.68 -1.14 -6.33
CA SER A 99 -8.94 -1.49 -6.99
C SER A 99 -9.01 -2.98 -7.34
N PRO A 100 -10.19 -3.61 -7.36
CA PRO A 100 -10.33 -5.04 -7.65
C PRO A 100 -9.85 -5.43 -9.06
N ASP A 101 -9.89 -4.50 -10.02
CA ASP A 101 -9.42 -4.74 -11.37
C ASP A 101 -7.89 -4.57 -11.54
N GLY A 102 -7.23 -4.04 -10.51
CA GLY A 102 -5.78 -3.82 -10.40
C GLY A 102 -5.27 -2.59 -11.15
N LYS A 103 -6.14 -1.71 -11.67
CA LYS A 103 -5.70 -0.55 -12.47
C LYS A 103 -5.36 0.67 -11.63
N TYR A 104 -6.03 0.83 -10.50
CA TYR A 104 -5.90 2.01 -9.66
C TYR A 104 -5.62 1.67 -8.20
N VAL A 105 -5.09 2.65 -7.48
CA VAL A 105 -4.95 2.64 -6.02
C VAL A 105 -5.63 3.88 -5.48
N VAL A 106 -6.58 3.71 -4.55
CA VAL A 106 -7.10 4.82 -3.73
C VAL A 106 -6.26 4.95 -2.47
N PHE A 107 -6.03 6.17 -2.02
CA PHE A 107 -5.21 6.46 -0.86
C PHE A 107 -5.55 7.82 -0.25
N ARG A 108 -5.08 8.04 0.98
CA ARG A 108 -5.10 9.36 1.63
C ARG A 108 -3.87 10.17 1.22
N SER A 109 -4.03 11.46 0.92
CA SER A 109 -2.93 12.40 0.74
C SER A 109 -3.12 13.68 1.56
N GLY A 110 -2.01 14.19 2.12
CA GLY A 110 -1.92 15.48 2.83
C GLY A 110 -1.65 16.69 1.93
N ARG A 111 -1.56 16.51 0.60
CA ARG A 111 -1.05 17.51 -0.35
C ARG A 111 -1.82 18.83 -0.41
N THR A 112 -3.06 18.86 0.07
CA THR A 112 -3.89 20.08 0.16
C THR A 112 -3.72 20.83 1.48
N GLY A 113 -2.86 20.35 2.38
CA GLY A 113 -2.79 20.80 3.77
C GLY A 113 -3.84 20.16 4.69
N HIS A 114 -4.73 19.34 4.12
CA HIS A 114 -5.67 18.47 4.82
C HIS A 114 -5.53 17.04 4.28
N LYS A 115 -6.01 16.06 5.05
CA LYS A 115 -5.99 14.65 4.66
C LYS A 115 -7.24 14.36 3.83
N ASN A 116 -7.10 14.27 2.51
CA ASN A 116 -8.18 13.95 1.59
C ASN A 116 -7.87 12.67 0.79
N LEU A 117 -8.87 12.11 0.12
CA LEU A 117 -8.72 10.90 -0.68
C LEU A 117 -8.36 11.22 -2.13
N TYR A 118 -7.46 10.42 -2.66
CA TYR A 118 -6.96 10.48 -4.03
C TYR A 118 -6.92 9.08 -4.63
N ILE A 119 -6.97 9.03 -5.95
CA ILE A 119 -6.78 7.83 -6.75
C ILE A 119 -5.64 8.07 -7.73
N MET A 120 -4.81 7.06 -7.96
CA MET A 120 -3.71 7.09 -8.93
C MET A 120 -3.62 5.78 -9.72
N ASP A 121 -2.81 5.79 -10.78
CA ASP A 121 -2.46 4.56 -11.51
C ASP A 121 -1.72 3.58 -10.59
N ALA A 122 -2.06 2.29 -10.66
CA ALA A 122 -1.52 1.28 -9.77
C ALA A 122 -0.08 0.85 -10.08
N GLU A 123 0.41 1.12 -11.30
CA GLU A 123 1.74 0.73 -11.78
C GLU A 123 2.66 1.94 -11.92
N GLU A 124 2.18 3.01 -12.55
CA GLU A 124 2.93 4.25 -12.77
C GLU A 124 2.76 5.27 -11.64
N GLY A 125 1.95 4.94 -10.63
CA GLY A 125 1.72 5.82 -9.49
C GLY A 125 1.11 7.14 -9.92
N GLU A 126 1.47 8.22 -9.24
CA GLU A 126 0.96 9.56 -9.59
C GLU A 126 1.47 10.10 -10.94
N GLU A 127 2.49 9.50 -11.55
CA GLU A 127 2.95 9.87 -12.90
C GLU A 127 2.02 9.31 -13.99
N GLY A 128 1.34 8.19 -13.73
CA GLY A 128 0.33 7.60 -14.63
C GLY A 128 -1.04 8.29 -14.55
N GLY A 129 -1.24 9.16 -13.56
CA GLY A 129 -2.46 9.90 -13.34
C GLY A 129 -2.77 10.04 -11.85
N LEU A 130 -3.38 11.16 -11.49
CA LEU A 130 -3.75 11.48 -10.12
C LEU A 130 -5.05 12.28 -10.11
N TRP A 131 -6.04 11.80 -9.36
CA TRP A 131 -7.34 12.46 -9.23
C TRP A 131 -7.75 12.58 -7.77
N GLN A 132 -8.29 13.74 -7.40
CA GLN A 132 -8.83 14.00 -6.08
C GLN A 132 -10.28 13.50 -5.99
N LEU A 133 -10.62 12.81 -4.91
CA LEU A 133 -11.96 12.28 -4.67
C LEU A 133 -12.74 13.07 -3.62
N THR A 134 -12.05 13.56 -2.59
CA THR A 134 -12.67 14.38 -1.55
C THR A 134 -11.95 15.72 -1.42
N GLU A 135 -12.69 16.76 -1.06
CA GLU A 135 -12.16 18.11 -0.85
C GLU A 135 -12.75 18.71 0.41
N GLY A 136 -11.91 19.30 1.27
CA GLY A 136 -12.38 20.05 2.43
C GLY A 136 -11.46 19.99 3.64
N PRO A 137 -11.73 20.83 4.66
CA PRO A 137 -10.87 21.00 5.84
C PRO A 137 -11.05 19.91 6.90
N TRP A 138 -11.18 18.65 6.50
CA TRP A 138 -11.34 17.50 7.39
C TRP A 138 -10.27 16.43 7.12
N THR A 139 -10.39 15.27 7.77
CA THR A 139 -9.48 14.14 7.63
C THR A 139 -10.23 12.91 7.16
N ASP A 140 -10.06 12.59 5.89
CA ASP A 140 -10.46 11.32 5.29
C ASP A 140 -9.27 10.36 5.33
N THR A 141 -9.49 9.11 5.77
CA THR A 141 -8.41 8.15 5.98
C THR A 141 -8.90 6.71 5.85
N MET A 142 -7.98 5.77 5.66
CA MET A 142 -8.28 4.32 5.64
C MET A 142 -9.39 3.93 4.64
N CYS A 143 -9.35 4.51 3.44
CA CYS A 143 -10.24 4.18 2.34
C CYS A 143 -10.09 2.71 1.90
N THR A 144 -11.16 2.12 1.39
CA THR A 144 -11.14 0.78 0.79
C THR A 144 -12.03 0.73 -0.44
N TRP A 145 -11.55 0.10 -1.51
CA TRP A 145 -12.44 -0.26 -2.59
C TRP A 145 -13.44 -1.32 -2.15
N SER A 146 -14.66 -1.17 -2.64
CA SER A 146 -15.66 -2.24 -2.70
C SER A 146 -15.20 -3.38 -3.63
N PRO A 147 -15.65 -4.63 -3.41
CA PRO A 147 -15.24 -5.77 -4.23
C PRO A 147 -15.63 -5.69 -5.71
N ASP A 148 -16.70 -4.97 -6.04
CA ASP A 148 -17.16 -4.74 -7.42
C ASP A 148 -16.46 -3.55 -8.08
N GLY A 149 -15.76 -2.72 -7.31
CA GLY A 149 -15.06 -1.55 -7.80
C GLY A 149 -15.98 -0.38 -8.13
N GLU A 150 -17.24 -0.38 -7.68
CA GLU A 150 -18.17 0.72 -7.93
C GLU A 150 -18.10 1.81 -6.85
N TRP A 151 -17.60 1.46 -5.67
CA TRP A 151 -17.56 2.32 -4.48
C TRP A 151 -16.20 2.34 -3.80
N ILE A 152 -15.95 3.46 -3.11
CA ILE A 152 -14.84 3.74 -2.20
C ILE A 152 -15.42 4.27 -0.89
#